data_AF-A0A235F7Z3-F1
#
_entry.id   AF-A0A235F7Z3-F1
#
_cell.length_a   1.000
_cell.length_b   1.000
_cell.length_c   1.000
_cell.angle_alpha   90.00
_cell.angle_beta   90.00
_cell.angle_gamma   90.00
#
_symmetry.space_group_name_H-M   'P 1'
#
loop_
_entity.id
_entity.type
_entity.pdbx_description
1 polymer ?
#
loop_
_entity_poly.entity_id
_entity_poly.type
_entity_poly.pdbx_seq_one_letter_code
_entity_poly.pdbx_strand_id
1 'polypeptide(L)'
;MRYAASLVLAGAMMLSGCSEDQPTAKPLNDKHLELQSREKDSYPHYYGAVDIKQADKALPFKVILPKKYPFKGSAEKSVITDWGKKKKLSVETGILPSDQGLPFYMAMYTFNHENKVSQMIKDKQYSETAELDDGTEAYITVNDSYISIGWKDGEFEHLLEYAASSGALPKSAKKDALKAASSAMDDK
;
A
#
# COMPACT_ATOMS: atom_id res chain seq x y z
N MET A 1 14.80 74.87 0.47
CA MET A 1 13.37 74.54 0.63
C MET A 1 12.67 74.63 -0.73
N ARG A 2 12.41 73.48 -1.36
CA ARG A 2 11.40 73.28 -2.42
C ARG A 2 10.91 71.84 -2.32
N TYR A 3 9.60 71.67 -2.41
CA TYR A 3 8.82 70.46 -2.16
C TYR A 3 8.72 69.54 -3.39
N ALA A 4 8.33 68.30 -3.07
CA ALA A 4 7.51 67.36 -3.83
C ALA A 4 8.21 66.41 -4.84
N ALA A 5 8.14 65.11 -4.54
CA ALA A 5 7.20 64.21 -5.20
C ALA A 5 7.05 62.91 -4.39
N SER A 6 5.81 62.58 -4.04
CA SER A 6 5.40 61.29 -3.48
C SER A 6 5.53 60.19 -4.53
N LEU A 7 5.95 59.00 -4.13
CA LEU A 7 5.62 57.77 -4.84
C LEU A 7 5.33 56.67 -3.81
N VAL A 8 4.05 56.31 -3.76
CA VAL A 8 3.51 55.09 -3.18
C VAL A 8 3.77 53.98 -4.20
N LEU A 9 4.40 52.88 -3.78
CA LEU A 9 4.33 51.58 -4.46
C LEU A 9 4.19 50.53 -3.34
N ALA A 10 2.96 50.15 -2.99
CA ALA A 10 2.26 49.00 -3.56
C ALA A 10 2.98 47.69 -3.25
N GLY A 11 2.44 46.95 -2.30
CA GLY A 11 2.94 45.65 -1.88
C GLY A 11 2.85 44.60 -3.00
N ALA A 12 3.80 43.67 -2.96
CA ALA A 12 3.66 42.37 -3.59
C ALA A 12 3.39 41.36 -2.47
N MET A 13 2.10 41.07 -2.25
CA MET A 13 1.69 39.79 -1.67
C MET A 13 2.18 38.71 -2.65
N MET A 14 3.20 37.95 -2.28
CA MET A 14 3.54 36.76 -3.04
C MET A 14 2.45 35.73 -2.80
N LEU A 15 1.61 35.61 -3.82
CA LEU A 15 0.60 34.59 -3.98
C LEU A 15 1.23 33.22 -3.79
N SER A 16 0.54 32.43 -2.97
CA SER A 16 0.56 30.98 -2.90
C SER A 16 0.90 30.34 -4.25
N GLY A 17 2.16 29.91 -4.40
CA GLY A 17 2.52 28.90 -5.37
C GLY A 17 1.93 27.58 -4.88
N CYS A 18 0.86 27.13 -5.53
CA CYS A 18 0.42 25.75 -5.45
C CYS A 18 1.63 24.86 -5.74
N SER A 19 2.10 24.14 -4.73
CA SER A 19 3.08 23.07 -4.89
C SER A 19 2.42 21.92 -5.65
N GLU A 20 2.40 22.01 -6.98
CA GLU A 20 2.27 20.86 -7.89
C GLU A 20 3.62 20.16 -8.00
N ASP A 21 4.11 19.62 -6.89
CA ASP A 21 5.07 18.52 -6.93
C ASP A 21 4.31 17.25 -6.50
N GLN A 22 3.41 16.80 -7.37
CA GLN A 22 3.00 15.40 -7.34
C GLN A 22 4.05 14.60 -8.11
N PRO A 23 4.61 13.53 -7.55
CA PRO A 23 5.64 12.75 -8.21
C PRO A 23 5.16 12.30 -9.58
N THR A 24 6.06 12.38 -10.55
CA THR A 24 5.93 11.98 -11.95
C THR A 24 5.77 10.46 -12.12
N ALA A 25 4.93 9.83 -11.30
CA ALA A 25 4.60 8.42 -11.46
C ALA A 25 3.84 8.26 -12.80
N LYS A 26 4.36 7.38 -13.65
CA LYS A 26 3.67 6.99 -14.88
C LYS A 26 2.25 6.49 -14.52
N PRO A 27 1.22 6.74 -15.34
CA PRO A 27 -0.09 6.17 -15.08
C PRO A 27 -0.08 4.65 -15.27
N LEU A 28 -1.09 3.97 -14.71
CA LEU A 28 -1.36 2.55 -14.96
C LEU A 28 -1.43 2.26 -16.46
N ASN A 29 -0.67 1.25 -16.90
CA ASN A 29 -0.75 0.69 -18.24
C ASN A 29 -1.77 -0.47 -18.27
N ASP A 30 -3.02 -0.15 -18.56
CA ASP A 30 -4.16 -1.08 -18.51
C ASP A 30 -4.42 -1.83 -19.83
N LYS A 31 -3.53 -1.73 -20.83
CA LYS A 31 -3.71 -2.35 -22.15
C LYS A 31 -3.97 -3.86 -22.12
N HIS A 32 -3.53 -4.54 -21.06
CA HIS A 32 -3.65 -5.99 -20.87
C HIS A 32 -4.48 -6.35 -19.64
N LEU A 33 -5.18 -5.40 -19.04
CA LEU A 33 -6.01 -5.61 -17.87
C LEU A 33 -7.48 -5.63 -18.27
N GLU A 34 -8.23 -6.57 -17.71
CA GLU A 34 -9.68 -6.65 -17.91
C GLU A 34 -10.39 -5.94 -16.76
N LEU A 35 -11.13 -4.88 -17.05
CA LEU A 35 -11.90 -4.15 -16.04
C LEU A 35 -13.13 -4.98 -15.61
N GLN A 36 -13.29 -5.23 -14.31
CA GLN A 36 -14.37 -6.04 -13.74
C GLN A 36 -15.64 -5.22 -13.41
N SER A 37 -15.51 -3.90 -13.23
CA SER A 37 -16.63 -2.98 -12.90
C SER A 37 -17.09 -2.17 -14.12
N ARG A 38 -18.40 -1.99 -14.30
CA ARG A 38 -19.01 -1.32 -15.46
C ARG A 38 -19.37 0.16 -15.26
N GLU A 39 -19.15 0.74 -14.08
CA GLU A 39 -19.43 2.17 -13.88
C GLU A 39 -18.23 3.02 -14.29
N LYS A 40 -18.34 3.62 -15.47
CA LYS A 40 -17.27 4.35 -16.16
C LYS A 40 -16.67 5.50 -15.34
N ASP A 41 -17.45 6.10 -14.44
CA ASP A 41 -17.11 7.35 -13.74
C ASP A 41 -17.10 7.23 -12.21
N SER A 42 -17.17 6.02 -11.64
CA SER A 42 -17.06 5.80 -10.19
C SER A 42 -15.76 5.05 -9.84
N TYR A 43 -15.12 5.46 -8.75
CA TYR A 43 -13.93 4.79 -8.20
C TYR A 43 -14.29 4.08 -6.90
N PRO A 44 -13.60 2.97 -6.55
CA PRO A 44 -12.49 2.35 -7.28
C PRO A 44 -12.88 1.47 -8.49
N HIS A 45 -11.96 1.36 -9.45
CA HIS A 45 -12.00 0.44 -10.59
C HIS A 45 -11.16 -0.80 -10.29
N TYR A 46 -11.78 -1.97 -10.32
CA TYR A 46 -11.12 -3.25 -10.08
C TYR A 46 -10.80 -3.95 -11.40
N TYR A 47 -9.55 -4.38 -11.54
CA TYR A 47 -9.12 -5.20 -12.67
C TYR A 47 -9.13 -6.68 -12.30
N GLY A 48 -9.30 -7.54 -13.30
CA GLY A 48 -9.25 -8.99 -13.14
C GLY A 48 -7.88 -9.44 -12.61
N ALA A 49 -7.89 -10.56 -11.89
CA ALA A 49 -6.68 -11.09 -11.28
C ALA A 49 -5.66 -11.54 -12.34
N VAL A 50 -4.43 -11.04 -12.25
CA VAL A 50 -3.32 -11.30 -13.17
C VAL A 50 -2.13 -11.92 -12.45
N ASP A 51 -1.19 -12.53 -13.16
CA ASP A 51 0.07 -12.95 -12.51
C ASP A 51 0.94 -11.73 -12.13
N ILE A 52 1.92 -11.93 -11.23
CA ILE A 52 2.79 -10.85 -10.74
C ILE A 52 3.57 -10.18 -11.88
N LYS A 53 4.02 -10.95 -12.89
CA LYS A 53 4.78 -10.40 -14.02
C LYS A 53 3.92 -9.47 -14.87
N GLN A 54 2.64 -9.76 -15.00
CA GLN A 54 1.67 -8.87 -15.66
C GLN A 54 1.40 -7.64 -14.80
N ALA A 55 1.28 -7.80 -13.48
CA ALA A 55 1.11 -6.68 -12.56
C ALA A 55 2.30 -5.71 -12.61
N ASP A 56 3.54 -6.21 -12.53
CA ASP A 56 4.78 -5.42 -12.63
C ASP A 56 4.91 -4.65 -13.95
N LYS A 57 4.34 -5.18 -15.06
CA LYS A 57 4.33 -4.50 -16.36
C LYS A 57 3.25 -3.42 -16.47
N ALA A 58 2.17 -3.56 -15.70
CA ALA A 58 1.04 -2.65 -15.72
C ALA A 58 1.27 -1.47 -14.76
N LEU A 59 1.79 -1.75 -13.57
CA LEU A 59 1.99 -0.78 -12.51
C LEU A 59 3.21 0.11 -12.76
N PRO A 60 3.17 1.37 -12.28
CA PRO A 60 4.34 2.26 -12.32
C PRO A 60 5.33 2.01 -11.16
N PHE A 61 5.09 0.97 -10.36
CA PHE A 61 5.92 0.52 -9.25
C PHE A 61 5.97 -1.02 -9.25
N LYS A 62 6.97 -1.59 -8.59
CA LYS A 62 7.10 -3.04 -8.46
C LYS A 62 6.13 -3.58 -7.41
N VAL A 63 5.57 -4.75 -7.65
CA VAL A 63 4.85 -5.51 -6.62
C VAL A 63 5.85 -5.99 -5.59
N ILE A 64 5.64 -5.62 -4.33
CA ILE A 64 6.47 -6.06 -3.20
C ILE A 64 5.82 -7.30 -2.57
N LEU A 65 6.62 -8.33 -2.32
CA LEU A 65 6.18 -9.55 -1.63
C LEU A 65 7.19 -9.96 -0.56
N PRO A 66 6.74 -10.56 0.55
CA PRO A 66 7.63 -11.19 1.51
C PRO A 66 8.54 -12.24 0.85
N LYS A 67 9.80 -12.33 1.28
CA LYS A 67 10.71 -13.42 0.91
C LYS A 67 10.62 -14.61 1.87
N LYS A 68 10.12 -14.37 3.08
CA LYS A 68 10.01 -15.36 4.15
C LYS A 68 8.54 -15.50 4.54
N TYR A 69 7.99 -16.71 4.40
CA TYR A 69 6.61 -17.02 4.76
C TYR A 69 6.58 -17.98 5.96
N PRO A 70 5.52 -17.95 6.80
CA PRO A 70 5.31 -18.93 7.87
C PRO A 70 5.09 -20.37 7.37
N PHE A 71 4.84 -20.54 6.07
CA PHE A 71 4.42 -21.78 5.45
C PHE A 71 5.08 -21.91 4.08
N LYS A 72 5.16 -23.15 3.58
CA LYS A 72 5.49 -23.38 2.16
C LYS A 72 4.28 -22.96 1.34
N GLY A 73 4.49 -22.07 0.38
CA GLY A 73 3.42 -21.45 -0.39
C GLY A 73 3.98 -20.70 -1.57
N SER A 74 3.08 -20.19 -2.40
CA SER A 74 3.42 -19.28 -3.48
C SER A 74 2.43 -18.14 -3.50
N ALA A 75 2.91 -16.96 -3.89
CA ALA A 75 2.03 -15.88 -4.25
C ALA A 75 1.12 -16.33 -5.41
N GLU A 76 -0.15 -15.99 -5.30
CA GLU A 76 -1.17 -16.26 -6.29
C GLU A 76 -1.21 -15.13 -7.33
N LYS A 77 -2.41 -14.86 -7.85
CA LYS A 77 -2.69 -13.74 -8.70
C LYS A 77 -2.71 -12.45 -7.89
N SER A 78 -2.35 -11.37 -8.56
CA SER A 78 -2.45 -10.01 -8.07
C SER A 78 -3.70 -9.33 -8.64
N VAL A 79 -4.37 -8.56 -7.80
CA VAL A 79 -5.51 -7.72 -8.19
C VAL A 79 -5.05 -6.27 -8.14
N ILE A 80 -5.18 -5.57 -9.26
CA ILE A 80 -4.90 -4.14 -9.35
C ILE A 80 -6.21 -3.37 -9.18
N THR A 81 -6.15 -2.30 -8.40
CA THR A 81 -7.27 -1.38 -8.18
C THR A 81 -6.82 0.04 -8.53
N ASP A 82 -7.56 0.71 -9.42
CA ASP A 82 -7.42 2.14 -9.68
C ASP A 82 -8.43 2.91 -8.83
N TRP A 83 -7.94 3.75 -7.92
CA TRP A 83 -8.70 4.59 -7.02
C TRP A 83 -8.87 6.02 -7.56
N GLY A 84 -8.23 6.36 -8.68
CA GLY A 84 -8.30 7.69 -9.24
C GLY A 84 -7.37 7.90 -10.43
N LYS A 85 -7.98 8.04 -11.60
CA LYS A 85 -7.38 8.49 -12.86
C LYS A 85 -6.08 7.76 -13.22
N LYS A 86 -5.99 6.46 -12.92
CA LYS A 86 -4.82 5.62 -13.18
C LYS A 86 -3.56 6.07 -12.44
N LYS A 87 -3.69 6.90 -11.40
CA LYS A 87 -2.56 7.45 -10.64
C LYS A 87 -2.58 7.03 -9.18
N LYS A 88 -3.77 6.89 -8.57
CA LYS A 88 -3.94 6.33 -7.24
C LYS A 88 -4.22 4.85 -7.38
N LEU A 89 -3.22 4.03 -7.17
CA LEU A 89 -3.25 2.60 -7.45
C LEU A 89 -3.01 1.81 -6.17
N SER A 90 -3.60 0.63 -6.12
CA SER A 90 -3.18 -0.41 -5.19
C SER A 90 -3.03 -1.74 -5.92
N VAL A 91 -2.19 -2.60 -5.37
CA VAL A 91 -2.10 -4.01 -5.74
C VAL A 91 -2.25 -4.85 -4.50
N GLU A 92 -3.10 -5.87 -4.59
CA GLU A 92 -3.23 -6.94 -3.61
C GLU A 92 -2.67 -8.21 -4.21
N THR A 93 -1.82 -8.92 -3.47
CA THR A 93 -1.35 -10.25 -3.83
C THR A 93 -1.64 -11.22 -2.71
N GLY A 94 -2.50 -12.20 -2.98
CA GLY A 94 -2.76 -13.30 -2.08
C GLY A 94 -1.61 -14.30 -2.08
N ILE A 95 -1.33 -14.90 -0.93
CA ILE A 95 -0.30 -15.92 -0.74
C ILE A 95 -0.96 -17.09 -0.01
N LEU A 96 -1.09 -18.22 -0.73
CA LEU A 96 -1.69 -19.43 -0.19
C LEU A 96 -0.64 -20.48 0.17
N PRO A 97 -0.89 -21.25 1.24
CA PRO A 97 -0.09 -22.43 1.52
C PRO A 97 -0.19 -23.47 0.39
N SER A 98 0.91 -24.15 0.10
CA SER A 98 0.96 -25.23 -0.89
C SER A 98 0.19 -26.48 -0.45
N ASP A 99 0.12 -26.71 0.85
CA ASP A 99 -0.64 -27.82 1.42
C ASP A 99 -2.11 -27.41 1.55
N GLN A 100 -2.96 -27.99 0.69
CA GLN A 100 -4.41 -27.84 0.78
C GLN A 100 -4.88 -28.27 2.18
N GLY A 101 -5.49 -27.33 2.93
CA GLY A 101 -6.01 -27.59 4.27
C GLY A 101 -5.24 -26.92 5.41
N LEU A 102 -4.11 -26.25 5.14
CA LEU A 102 -3.60 -25.27 6.12
C LEU A 102 -4.62 -24.13 6.24
N PRO A 103 -5.16 -23.87 7.44
CA PRO A 103 -6.28 -22.97 7.60
C PRO A 103 -5.79 -21.52 7.67
N PHE A 104 -4.84 -21.12 6.84
CA PHE A 104 -4.21 -19.80 6.91
C PHE A 104 -4.06 -19.17 5.53
N TYR A 105 -4.16 -17.85 5.47
CA TYR A 105 -3.98 -17.02 4.29
C TYR A 105 -3.13 -15.81 4.64
N MET A 106 -2.25 -15.41 3.73
CA MET A 106 -1.54 -14.14 3.84
C MET A 106 -1.84 -13.29 2.62
N ALA A 107 -2.02 -11.98 2.80
CA ALA A 107 -2.14 -11.02 1.71
C ALA A 107 -1.11 -9.91 1.90
N MET A 108 -0.56 -9.45 0.79
CA MET A 108 0.27 -8.25 0.75
C MET A 108 -0.44 -7.20 -0.10
N TYR A 109 -0.60 -6.01 0.46
CA TYR A 109 -1.13 -4.85 -0.23
C TYR A 109 -0.04 -3.80 -0.35
N THR A 110 0.03 -3.16 -1.50
CA THR A 110 0.83 -1.95 -1.71
C THR A 110 -0.05 -0.86 -2.31
N PHE A 111 -0.02 0.33 -1.72
CA PHE A 111 -0.71 1.53 -2.18
C PHE A 111 0.32 2.60 -2.49
N ASN A 112 0.17 3.33 -3.59
CA ASN A 112 1.02 4.50 -3.90
C ASN A 112 0.37 5.84 -3.49
N HIS A 113 -0.54 5.78 -2.52
CA HIS A 113 -1.29 6.92 -2.02
C HIS A 113 -1.76 6.59 -0.60
N GLU A 114 -2.09 7.63 0.17
CA GLU A 114 -2.68 7.45 1.49
C GLU A 114 -3.97 6.65 1.42
N ASN A 115 -4.04 5.53 2.14
CA ASN A 115 -5.17 4.63 2.15
C ASN A 115 -5.29 3.96 3.54
N LYS A 116 -5.37 2.63 3.59
CA LYS A 116 -5.62 1.85 4.82
C LYS A 116 -4.60 2.13 5.92
N VAL A 117 -3.31 2.26 5.61
CA VAL A 117 -2.27 2.40 6.65
C VAL A 117 -2.29 3.81 7.23
N SER A 118 -2.41 4.85 6.40
CA SER A 118 -2.63 6.22 6.90
C SER A 118 -3.86 6.31 7.78
N GLN A 119 -4.96 5.67 7.38
CA GLN A 119 -6.18 5.68 8.16
C GLN A 119 -6.00 4.94 9.49
N MET A 120 -5.36 3.77 9.48
CA MET A 120 -5.02 3.01 10.68
C MET A 120 -4.22 3.86 11.68
N ILE A 121 -3.20 4.58 11.21
CA ILE A 121 -2.36 5.45 12.05
C ILE A 121 -3.17 6.64 12.59
N LYS A 122 -3.87 7.35 11.70
CA LYS A 122 -4.66 8.55 12.02
C LYS A 122 -5.74 8.26 13.06
N ASP A 123 -6.46 7.17 12.86
CA ASP A 123 -7.59 6.77 13.70
C ASP A 123 -7.13 5.93 14.91
N LYS A 124 -5.81 5.68 15.06
CA LYS A 124 -5.20 4.84 16.09
C LYS A 124 -5.82 3.45 16.18
N GLN A 125 -6.12 2.85 15.03
CA GLN A 125 -6.71 1.52 14.90
C GLN A 125 -5.64 0.43 14.88
N TYR A 126 -4.74 0.45 15.87
CA TYR A 126 -3.69 -0.53 16.06
C TYR A 126 -3.49 -0.82 17.55
N SER A 127 -3.08 -2.05 17.87
CA SER A 127 -2.85 -2.51 19.24
C SER A 127 -1.44 -2.21 19.76
N GLU A 128 -0.45 -2.20 18.87
CA GLU A 128 0.96 -1.98 19.22
C GLU A 128 1.76 -1.51 18.00
N THR A 129 3.00 -1.06 18.23
CA THR A 129 3.99 -0.78 17.19
C THR A 129 5.21 -1.68 17.36
N ALA A 130 5.95 -1.92 16.28
CA ALA A 130 7.25 -2.59 16.28
C ALA A 130 8.16 -2.01 15.19
N GLU A 131 9.47 -2.24 15.30
CA GLU A 131 10.41 -1.95 14.22
C GLU A 131 10.57 -3.18 13.32
N LEU A 132 10.53 -2.96 12.00
CA LEU A 132 10.97 -3.93 11.00
C LEU A 132 12.50 -4.02 11.00
N ASP A 133 13.04 -5.03 10.31
CA ASP A 133 14.49 -5.31 10.31
C ASP A 133 15.34 -4.14 9.78
N ASP A 134 14.77 -3.27 8.94
CA ASP A 134 15.43 -2.06 8.40
C ASP A 134 15.24 -0.81 9.28
N GLY A 135 14.57 -0.93 10.44
CA GLY A 135 14.25 0.16 11.35
C GLY A 135 12.95 0.90 11.02
N THR A 136 12.20 0.50 9.99
CA THR A 136 10.89 1.09 9.68
C THR A 136 9.89 0.80 10.79
N GLU A 137 9.18 1.83 11.26
CA GLU A 137 8.09 1.64 12.22
C GLU A 137 6.88 0.98 11.54
N ALA A 138 6.39 -0.10 12.16
CA ALA A 138 5.20 -0.84 11.76
C ALA A 138 4.11 -0.76 12.83
N TYR A 139 2.86 -0.72 12.38
CA TYR A 139 1.65 -0.61 13.18
C TYR A 139 0.88 -1.91 13.11
N ILE A 140 0.61 -2.53 14.26
CA ILE A 140 0.13 -3.91 14.34
C ILE A 140 -1.24 -3.96 14.99
N THR A 141 -2.17 -4.62 14.30
CA THR A 141 -3.47 -5.03 14.85
C THR A 141 -3.51 -6.53 15.01
N VAL A 142 -3.87 -7.02 16.18
CA VAL A 142 -3.96 -8.45 16.50
C VAL A 142 -5.32 -8.78 17.07
N ASN A 143 -5.94 -9.84 16.57
CA ASN A 143 -7.01 -10.56 17.23
C ASN A 143 -6.77 -12.08 17.12
N ASP A 144 -7.69 -12.88 17.66
CA ASP A 144 -7.50 -14.33 17.77
C ASP A 144 -7.29 -15.04 16.41
N SER A 145 -7.85 -14.52 15.31
CA SER A 145 -7.81 -15.17 13.99
C SER A 145 -7.18 -14.32 12.89
N TYR A 146 -6.70 -13.11 13.20
CA TYR A 146 -6.20 -12.15 12.22
C TYR A 146 -5.11 -11.25 12.80
N ILE A 147 -4.09 -11.01 12.00
CA ILE A 147 -3.02 -10.06 12.25
C ILE A 147 -2.90 -9.16 11.04
N SER A 148 -2.82 -7.84 11.25
CA SER A 148 -2.38 -6.92 10.22
C SER A 148 -1.18 -6.11 10.67
N ILE A 149 -0.26 -5.89 9.75
CA ILE A 149 0.96 -5.11 9.95
C ILE A 149 1.01 -4.08 8.84
N GLY A 150 0.81 -2.82 9.18
CA GLY A 150 0.88 -1.69 8.26
C GLY A 150 2.17 -0.89 8.45
N TRP A 151 2.81 -0.46 7.38
CA TRP A 151 3.96 0.45 7.43
C TRP A 151 3.99 1.39 6.23
N LYS A 152 4.76 2.48 6.34
CA LYS A 152 4.97 3.46 5.28
C LYS A 152 6.40 3.36 4.77
N ASP A 153 6.57 3.49 3.45
CA ASP A 153 7.87 3.55 2.79
C ASP A 153 7.86 4.66 1.72
N GLY A 154 8.32 5.85 2.10
CA GLY A 154 8.22 7.04 1.26
C GLY A 154 6.75 7.37 0.93
N GLU A 155 6.41 7.35 -0.36
CA GLU A 155 5.04 7.58 -0.85
C GLU A 155 4.16 6.32 -0.84
N PHE A 156 4.73 5.16 -0.50
CA PHE A 156 4.02 3.89 -0.47
C PHE A 156 3.49 3.56 0.93
N GLU A 157 2.31 2.94 0.94
CA GLU A 157 1.79 2.23 2.10
C GLU A 157 1.77 0.74 1.82
N HIS A 158 2.19 -0.03 2.82
CA HIS A 158 2.22 -1.47 2.75
C HIS A 158 1.41 -2.05 3.89
N LEU A 159 0.60 -3.07 3.58
CA LEU A 159 -0.19 -3.79 4.56
C LEU A 159 0.01 -5.28 4.33
N LEU A 160 0.46 -5.99 5.36
CA LEU A 160 0.47 -7.43 5.39
C LEU A 160 -0.67 -7.91 6.28
N GLU A 161 -1.54 -8.74 5.73
CA GLU A 161 -2.59 -9.42 6.49
C GLU A 161 -2.26 -10.89 6.62
N TYR A 162 -2.39 -11.45 7.82
CA TYR A 162 -2.23 -12.87 8.10
C TYR A 162 -3.44 -13.37 8.87
N ALA A 163 -4.24 -14.23 8.24
CA ALA A 163 -5.55 -14.64 8.75
C ALA A 163 -5.66 -16.16 8.81
N ALA A 164 -6.40 -16.66 9.79
CA ALA A 164 -6.86 -18.03 9.83
C ALA A 164 -8.21 -18.17 9.10
N SER A 165 -8.35 -19.15 8.21
CA SER A 165 -9.64 -19.49 7.59
C SER A 165 -10.59 -20.18 8.57
N SER A 166 -10.06 -20.76 9.66
CA SER A 166 -10.84 -21.29 10.78
C SER A 166 -10.02 -21.33 12.07
N GLY A 167 -10.68 -21.08 13.20
CA GLY A 167 -10.06 -21.12 14.52
C GLY A 167 -9.13 -19.94 14.81
N ALA A 168 -8.27 -20.12 15.81
CA ALA A 168 -7.29 -19.12 16.21
C ALA A 168 -5.95 -19.31 15.49
N LEU A 169 -5.25 -18.21 15.27
CA LEU A 169 -3.87 -18.22 14.80
C LEU A 169 -2.94 -18.92 15.80
N PRO A 170 -1.87 -19.58 15.35
CA PRO A 170 -0.88 -20.16 16.25
C PRO A 170 -0.22 -19.04 17.07
N LYS A 171 0.26 -19.38 18.28
CA LYS A 171 0.95 -18.41 19.16
C LYS A 171 2.17 -17.75 18.50
N SER A 172 2.78 -18.38 17.49
CA SER A 172 3.89 -17.82 16.73
C SER A 172 3.46 -16.83 15.64
N ALA A 173 2.18 -16.73 15.31
CA ALA A 173 1.69 -16.03 14.11
C ALA A 173 2.15 -14.57 14.03
N LYS A 174 2.14 -13.84 15.16
CA LYS A 174 2.65 -12.46 15.22
C LYS A 174 4.13 -12.38 14.83
N LYS A 175 4.96 -13.26 15.41
CA LYS A 175 6.38 -13.33 15.10
C LYS A 175 6.61 -13.69 13.63
N ASP A 176 5.80 -14.59 13.09
CA ASP A 176 5.95 -15.04 11.72
C ASP A 176 5.48 -13.97 10.71
N ALA A 177 4.38 -13.26 11.02
CA ALA A 177 3.91 -12.10 10.26
C ALA A 177 4.94 -10.96 10.26
N LEU A 178 5.55 -10.66 11.40
CA LEU A 178 6.62 -9.65 11.49
C LEU A 178 7.83 -10.01 10.64
N LYS A 179 8.28 -11.28 10.69
CA LYS A 179 9.36 -11.74 9.81
C LYS A 179 9.01 -11.62 8.33
N ALA A 180 7.76 -11.91 7.97
CA ALA A 180 7.29 -11.77 6.60
C ALA A 180 7.32 -10.29 6.17
N ALA A 181 6.76 -9.40 6.99
CA ALA A 181 6.79 -7.95 6.75
C ALA A 181 8.22 -7.41 6.62
N SER A 182 9.12 -7.75 7.55
CA SER A 182 10.55 -7.37 7.44
C SER A 182 11.18 -7.85 6.13
N SER A 183 10.89 -9.10 5.72
CA SER A 183 11.48 -9.66 4.50
C SER A 183 10.96 -9.07 3.19
N ALA A 184 9.85 -8.33 3.24
CA ALA A 184 9.33 -7.58 2.10
C ALA A 184 10.18 -6.34 1.81
N MET A 185 10.92 -5.84 2.82
CA MET A 185 11.79 -4.67 2.71
C MET A 185 13.19 -5.00 2.19
N ASP A 186 13.54 -6.29 2.12
CA ASP A 186 14.84 -6.79 1.64
C ASP A 186 15.10 -6.55 0.14
N ASP A 187 14.14 -6.00 -0.62
CA ASP A 187 14.24 -5.67 -2.05
C ASP A 187 14.42 -4.15 -2.33
N LYS A 188 14.67 -3.36 -1.28
CA LYS A 188 15.07 -1.94 -1.39
C LYS A 188 16.44 -1.75 -2.04
#